data_AF-A0A846C0E3-F1
#
_entry.id   AF-A0A846C0E3-F1
#
_cell.length_a   1.000
_cell.length_b   1.000
_cell.length_c   1.000
_cell.angle_alpha   90.00
_cell.angle_beta   90.00
_cell.angle_gamma   90.00
#
_symmetry.space_group_name_H-M   'P 1'
#
loop_
_entity.id
_entity.type
_entity.pdbx_description
1 polymer ?
#
loop_
_entity_poly.entity_id
_entity_poly.type
_entity_poly.pdbx_seq_one_letter_code
_entity_poly.pdbx_strand_id
1 'polypeptide(L)'
;MNLGSALIASLKPRTKGLTIESYGQKSCGISPEQIQGIMQWLSASLLAAGYMGQAHIIWDKGEEDWEKVQLTAMMRVEPMFLYRCGERPSKAADGCYWRLMGEHPSLRIYQLEVDENS
;
A
#
# COMPACT_ATOMS: atom_id res chain seq x y z
N MET A 1 -0.66 58.08 7.15
CA MET A 1 -1.83 57.20 7.41
C MET A 1 -1.32 55.78 7.31
N ASN A 2 -1.48 55.00 8.38
CA ASN A 2 -0.80 53.72 8.57
C ASN A 2 -1.51 52.59 7.82
N LEU A 3 -0.73 51.78 7.08
CA LEU A 3 -1.15 50.56 6.40
C LEU A 3 -1.56 49.50 7.45
N GLY A 4 -2.83 49.09 7.45
CA GLY A 4 -3.32 47.97 8.26
C GLY A 4 -3.46 46.72 7.39
N SER A 5 -2.43 45.87 7.44
CA SER A 5 -2.23 44.67 6.64
C SER A 5 -3.36 43.64 6.76
N ALA A 6 -3.83 43.12 5.62
CA ALA A 6 -4.69 41.94 5.57
C ALA A 6 -3.87 40.70 5.97
N LEU A 7 -4.29 40.02 7.04
CA LEU A 7 -3.78 38.69 7.37
C LEU A 7 -4.33 37.68 6.35
N ILE A 8 -3.59 37.46 5.27
CA ILE A 8 -3.77 36.25 4.47
C ILE A 8 -3.24 35.11 5.32
N ALA A 9 -4.16 34.39 5.99
CA ALA A 9 -3.84 33.09 6.55
C ALA A 9 -3.42 32.19 5.39
N SER A 10 -2.11 31.95 5.27
CA SER A 10 -1.59 30.94 4.36
C SER A 10 -2.08 29.58 4.87
N LEU A 11 -3.16 29.09 4.26
CA LEU A 11 -3.52 27.68 4.37
C LEU A 11 -2.40 26.90 3.69
N LYS A 12 -1.42 26.45 4.47
CA LYS A 12 -0.47 25.42 4.01
C LYS A 12 -1.31 24.25 3.51
N PRO A 13 -1.23 23.86 2.23
CA PRO A 13 -1.76 22.58 1.82
C PRO A 13 -1.07 21.53 2.69
N ARG A 14 -1.83 20.71 3.43
CA ARG A 14 -1.28 19.43 3.88
C ARG A 14 -1.10 18.61 2.62
N THR A 15 0.06 18.68 2.00
CA THR A 15 0.51 17.64 1.09
C THR A 15 0.68 16.40 1.96
N LYS A 16 -0.39 15.62 2.14
CA LYS A 16 -0.24 14.20 2.44
C LYS A 16 0.47 13.64 1.21
N GLY A 17 1.79 13.52 1.28
CA GLY A 17 2.54 12.80 0.26
C GLY A 17 2.20 11.31 0.31
N LEU A 18 2.69 10.56 -0.66
CA LEU A 18 2.58 9.10 -0.66
C LEU A 18 3.15 8.53 0.66
N THR A 19 2.33 7.74 1.37
CA THR A 19 2.77 6.94 2.52
C THR A 19 2.41 5.48 2.31
N ILE A 20 3.30 4.56 2.69
CA ILE A 20 3.05 3.12 2.61
C ILE A 20 3.17 2.53 4.02
N GLU A 21 2.07 2.03 4.56
CA GLU A 21 2.04 1.32 5.83
C GLU A 21 2.43 -0.16 5.63
N SER A 22 3.24 -0.71 6.53
CA SER A 22 3.91 -2.01 6.37
C SER A 22 3.52 -2.96 7.50
N TYR A 23 3.07 -4.17 7.16
CA TYR A 23 2.62 -5.21 8.11
C TYR A 23 3.40 -6.52 7.92
N GLY A 24 3.75 -7.21 9.00
CA GLY A 24 4.47 -8.50 8.91
C GLY A 24 5.98 -8.40 8.61
N GLN A 25 6.52 -7.20 8.38
CA GLN A 25 7.91 -7.01 7.95
C GLN A 25 8.96 -7.64 8.89
N LYS A 26 8.73 -7.63 10.20
CA LYS A 26 9.72 -8.16 11.17
C LYS A 26 9.84 -9.68 11.15
N SER A 27 8.78 -10.38 10.74
CA SER A 27 8.72 -11.84 10.79
C SER A 27 9.01 -12.48 9.42
N CYS A 28 8.99 -11.71 8.33
CA CYS A 28 8.94 -12.21 6.97
C CYS A 28 10.24 -12.82 6.40
N GLY A 29 11.37 -12.68 7.10
CA GLY A 29 12.62 -13.41 6.77
C GLY A 29 13.37 -12.96 5.51
N ILE A 30 12.89 -11.91 4.84
CA ILE A 30 13.58 -11.26 3.71
C ILE A 30 14.56 -10.18 4.22
N SER A 31 15.62 -9.96 3.46
CA SER A 31 16.68 -9.03 3.87
C SER A 31 16.21 -7.57 3.82
N PRO A 32 16.81 -6.67 4.62
CA PRO A 32 16.52 -5.24 4.56
C PRO A 32 16.70 -4.62 3.17
N GLU A 33 17.71 -5.07 2.41
CA GLU A 33 17.99 -4.58 1.06
C GLU A 33 16.87 -4.97 0.08
N GLN A 34 16.36 -6.20 0.20
CA GLN A 34 15.24 -6.66 -0.59
C GLN A 34 13.97 -5.88 -0.25
N ILE A 35 13.70 -5.65 1.04
CA ILE A 35 12.59 -4.82 1.50
C ILE A 35 12.69 -3.41 0.90
N GLN A 36 13.87 -2.80 0.96
CA GLN A 36 14.10 -1.47 0.41
C GLN A 36 13.83 -1.42 -1.11
N GLY A 37 14.33 -2.40 -1.87
CA GLY A 37 14.10 -2.46 -3.31
C GLY A 37 12.62 -2.58 -3.67
N ILE A 38 11.87 -3.40 -2.93
CA ILE A 38 10.42 -3.59 -3.13
C ILE A 38 9.66 -2.31 -2.78
N MET A 39 10.00 -1.66 -1.66
CA MET A 39 9.37 -0.41 -1.24
C MET A 39 9.65 0.73 -2.23
N GLN A 40 10.87 0.79 -2.79
CA GLN A 40 11.23 1.77 -3.82
C GLN A 40 10.43 1.54 -5.10
N TRP A 41 10.38 0.29 -5.59
CA TRP A 41 9.59 -0.05 -6.76
C TRP A 41 8.11 0.25 -6.57
N LEU A 42 7.53 -0.13 -5.42
CA LEU A 42 6.12 0.11 -5.12
C LEU A 42 5.80 1.61 -5.04
N SER A 43 6.67 2.38 -4.38
CA SER A 43 6.51 3.83 -4.28
C SER A 43 6.56 4.49 -5.65
N ALA A 44 7.54 4.11 -6.49
CA ALA A 44 7.66 4.62 -7.85
C ALA A 44 6.43 4.26 -8.71
N SER A 45 5.91 3.04 -8.56
CA SER A 45 4.73 2.57 -9.29
C SER A 45 3.48 3.35 -8.91
N LEU A 46 3.27 3.60 -7.61
CA LEU A 46 2.15 4.41 -7.12
C LEU A 46 2.25 5.86 -7.61
N LEU A 47 3.43 6.47 -7.54
CA LEU A 47 3.65 7.83 -8.05
C LEU A 47 3.46 7.92 -9.57
N ALA A 48 3.93 6.93 -10.33
CA ALA A 48 3.73 6.87 -11.78
C ALA A 48 2.25 6.72 -12.15
N ALA A 49 1.46 6.04 -11.33
CA ALA A 49 0.00 5.97 -11.46
C ALA A 49 -0.73 7.24 -10.96
N GLY A 50 0.01 8.27 -10.50
CA GLY A 50 -0.56 9.51 -9.98
C GLY A 50 -1.14 9.40 -8.56
N TYR A 51 -0.87 8.29 -7.85
CA TYR A 51 -1.36 8.08 -6.50
C TYR A 51 -0.48 8.79 -5.46
N MET A 52 -1.09 9.65 -4.64
CA MET A 52 -0.41 10.46 -3.62
C MET A 52 -1.01 10.27 -2.20
N GLY A 53 -1.77 9.20 -1.99
CA GLY A 53 -2.44 8.92 -0.71
C GLY A 53 -1.71 7.91 0.18
N GLN A 54 -2.48 7.20 1.00
CA GLN A 54 -1.99 6.12 1.85
C GLN A 54 -2.20 4.76 1.18
N ALA A 55 -1.13 3.98 1.07
CA ALA A 55 -1.17 2.61 0.61
C ALA A 55 -0.69 1.65 1.71
N HIS A 56 -0.87 0.36 1.49
CA HIS A 56 -0.56 -0.69 2.43
C HIS A 56 0.26 -1.79 1.76
N ILE A 57 1.23 -2.36 2.47
CA ILE A 57 1.93 -3.58 2.06
C ILE A 57 1.97 -4.59 3.20
N ILE A 58 1.58 -5.82 2.89
CA ILE A 58 1.68 -6.97 3.77
C ILE A 58 2.88 -7.81 3.35
N TRP A 59 3.76 -8.17 4.28
CA TRP A 59 4.84 -9.13 4.07
C TRP A 59 4.40 -10.51 4.56
N ASP A 60 3.87 -11.31 3.64
CA ASP A 60 2.99 -12.43 3.94
C ASP A 60 3.66 -13.81 3.84
N LYS A 61 3.44 -14.65 4.84
CA LYS A 61 3.95 -16.04 4.87
C LYS A 61 3.00 -17.08 4.29
N GLY A 62 1.74 -16.72 4.03
CA GLY A 62 0.78 -17.60 3.36
C GLY A 62 -0.27 -18.28 4.25
N GLU A 63 -0.21 -18.07 5.57
CA GLU A 63 -1.12 -18.68 6.55
C GLU A 63 -1.60 -17.66 7.60
N GLU A 64 -1.49 -16.37 7.28
CA GLU A 64 -1.77 -15.28 8.20
C GLU A 64 -3.19 -14.73 7.93
N ASP A 65 -3.89 -14.39 9.01
CA ASP A 65 -5.19 -13.73 8.92
C ASP A 65 -5.00 -12.21 8.81
N TRP A 66 -5.16 -11.70 7.60
CA TRP A 66 -5.08 -10.29 7.28
C TRP A 66 -6.44 -9.63 7.06
N GLU A 67 -7.55 -10.33 7.30
CA GLU A 67 -8.91 -9.89 6.90
C GLU A 67 -9.22 -8.48 7.39
N LYS A 68 -8.97 -8.20 8.67
CA LYS A 68 -9.22 -6.87 9.25
C LYS A 68 -8.44 -5.76 8.54
N VAL A 69 -7.18 -6.04 8.18
CA VAL A 69 -6.31 -5.05 7.51
C VAL A 69 -6.84 -4.82 6.08
N GLN A 70 -7.16 -5.90 5.37
CA GLN A 70 -7.74 -5.88 4.03
C GLN A 70 -9.03 -5.05 3.98
N LEU A 71 -10.00 -5.37 4.84
CA LEU A 71 -11.27 -4.64 4.93
C LEU A 71 -11.07 -3.16 5.30
N THR A 72 -10.10 -2.85 6.15
CA THR A 72 -9.81 -1.45 6.53
C THR A 72 -9.33 -0.63 5.34
N ALA A 73 -8.38 -1.15 4.57
CA ALA A 73 -7.87 -0.46 3.38
C ALA A 73 -8.96 -0.31 2.32
N MET A 74 -9.78 -1.35 2.10
CA MET A 74 -10.90 -1.31 1.17
C MET A 74 -11.94 -0.25 1.53
N MET A 75 -12.39 -0.20 2.79
CA MET A 75 -13.36 0.81 3.25
C MET A 75 -12.86 2.24 3.05
N ARG A 76 -11.54 2.43 3.03
CA ARG A 76 -10.88 3.73 2.81
C ARG A 76 -10.50 3.97 1.35
N VAL A 77 -10.71 2.98 0.47
CA VAL A 77 -10.29 3.00 -0.93
C VAL A 77 -8.76 3.24 -1.03
N GLU A 78 -8.01 2.65 -0.11
CA GLU A 78 -6.55 2.72 -0.03
C GLU A 78 -5.95 1.48 -0.74
N PRO A 79 -5.01 1.66 -1.69
CA PRO A 79 -4.38 0.55 -2.38
C PRO A 79 -3.68 -0.39 -1.39
N MET A 80 -3.96 -1.69 -1.51
CA MET A 80 -3.34 -2.72 -0.69
C MET A 80 -2.55 -3.69 -1.54
N PHE A 81 -1.33 -3.95 -1.10
CA PHE A 81 -0.41 -4.88 -1.71
C PHE A 81 -0.01 -5.98 -0.75
N LEU A 82 0.36 -7.13 -1.29
CA LEU A 82 0.91 -8.26 -0.57
C LEU A 82 2.20 -8.69 -1.26
N TYR A 83 3.29 -8.75 -0.51
CA TYR A 83 4.52 -9.42 -0.92
C TYR A 83 4.57 -10.82 -0.31
N ARG A 84 4.56 -11.83 -1.17
CA ARG A 84 4.59 -13.25 -0.79
C ARG A 84 6.00 -13.68 -0.40
N CYS A 85 6.23 -13.85 0.89
CA CYS A 85 7.43 -14.42 1.48
C CYS A 85 7.40 -15.96 1.46
N GLY A 86 6.23 -16.56 1.68
CA GLY A 86 6.00 -18.02 1.63
C GLY A 86 5.81 -18.59 0.22
N GLU A 87 5.22 -19.79 0.16
CA GLU A 87 4.92 -20.48 -1.10
C GLU A 87 3.67 -19.92 -1.80
N ARG A 88 2.65 -19.54 -1.02
CA ARG A 88 1.36 -19.02 -1.51
C ARG A 88 0.98 -17.78 -0.72
N PRO A 89 0.22 -16.83 -1.31
CA PRO A 89 -0.34 -15.74 -0.54
C PRO A 89 -1.46 -16.25 0.38
N SER A 90 -1.61 -15.61 1.54
CA SER A 90 -2.76 -15.80 2.42
C SER A 90 -4.06 -15.44 1.72
N LYS A 91 -5.18 -15.99 2.18
CA LYS A 91 -6.49 -15.78 1.55
C LYS A 91 -6.85 -14.29 1.53
N ALA A 92 -7.44 -13.85 0.42
CA ALA A 92 -8.09 -12.54 0.37
C ALA A 92 -9.37 -12.55 1.22
N ALA A 93 -9.77 -11.38 1.72
CA ALA A 93 -11.06 -11.18 2.36
C ALA A 93 -12.20 -11.55 1.39
N ASP A 94 -13.35 -11.93 1.94
CA ASP A 94 -14.50 -12.32 1.10
C ASP A 94 -14.93 -11.15 0.19
N GLY A 95 -15.30 -11.48 -1.05
CA GLY A 95 -15.58 -10.49 -2.11
C GLY A 95 -14.34 -9.85 -2.72
N CYS A 96 -13.14 -10.36 -2.42
CA CYS A 96 -11.87 -9.86 -2.96
C CYS A 96 -10.99 -10.98 -3.50
N TYR A 97 -10.00 -10.58 -4.28
CA TYR A 97 -8.95 -11.47 -4.74
C TYR A 97 -7.58 -10.76 -4.82
N TRP A 98 -6.53 -11.57 -4.83
CA TRP A 98 -5.16 -11.10 -5.04
C TRP A 98 -4.82 -11.16 -6.53
N ARG A 99 -4.72 -10.01 -7.21
CA ARG A 99 -4.17 -9.93 -8.57
C ARG A 99 -2.65 -9.88 -8.53
N LEU A 100 -1.98 -10.78 -9.23
CA LEU A 100 -0.53 -10.73 -9.39
C LEU A 100 -0.11 -9.47 -10.16
N MET A 101 0.84 -8.71 -9.60
CA MET A 101 1.53 -7.60 -10.26
C MET A 101 2.66 -8.15 -11.12
N GLY A 102 2.35 -8.51 -12.37
CA GLY A 102 3.30 -9.09 -13.32
C GLY A 102 4.45 -8.15 -13.72
N GLU A 103 4.33 -6.87 -13.39
CA GLU A 103 5.32 -5.83 -13.66
C GLU A 103 6.54 -5.91 -12.72
N HIS A 104 6.40 -6.55 -11.54
CA HIS A 104 7.52 -6.73 -10.63
C HIS A 104 8.27 -8.05 -10.92
N PRO A 105 9.60 -8.02 -11.14
CA PRO A 105 10.39 -9.20 -11.54
C PRO A 105 10.31 -10.39 -10.58
N SER A 106 9.99 -10.17 -9.30
CA SER A 106 9.92 -11.27 -8.33
C SER A 106 8.70 -12.18 -8.50
N LEU A 107 7.66 -11.75 -9.22
CA LEU A 107 6.36 -12.45 -9.29
C LEU A 107 5.82 -12.85 -7.91
N ARG A 108 6.04 -11.97 -6.93
CA ARG A 108 5.62 -12.14 -5.53
C ARG A 108 4.79 -10.96 -5.02
N ILE A 109 4.57 -9.93 -5.81
CA ILE A 109 3.74 -8.79 -5.43
C ILE A 109 2.34 -9.00 -5.97
N TYR A 110 1.35 -8.85 -5.12
CA TYR A 110 -0.06 -8.90 -5.45
C TYR A 110 -0.72 -7.59 -5.04
N GLN A 111 -1.79 -7.21 -5.74
CA GLN A 111 -2.68 -6.13 -5.36
C GLN A 111 -4.04 -6.71 -4.97
N LEU A 112 -4.62 -6.21 -3.89
CA LEU A 112 -5.99 -6.57 -3.49
C LEU A 112 -6.97 -5.88 -4.43
N GLU A 113 -7.89 -6.64 -5.01
CA GLU A 113 -8.96 -6.15 -5.87
C GLU A 113 -10.30 -6.72 -5.44
N VAL A 114 -11.38 -5.97 -5.72
CA VAL A 114 -12.75 -6.39 -5.45
C VAL A 114 -13.20 -7.30 -6.58
N ASP A 115 -13.88 -8.40 -6.24
CA ASP A 115 -14.56 -9.21 -7.24
C ASP A 115 -15.84 -8.50 -7.68
N GLU A 116 -15.85 -7.95 -8.89
CA GLU A 116 -16.99 -7.21 -9.46
C GLU A 116 -18.22 -8.11 -9.74
N ASN A 117 -18.12 -9.42 -9.53
CA ASN A 117 -19.22 -10.38 -9.69
C ASN A 117 -19.88 -10.81 -8.35
N SER A 118 -19.58 -10.12 -7.24
CA SER A 118 -20.10 -10.42 -5.89
C SER A 118 -21.54 -9.96 -5.67
#